data_AF-A0A915PH08-F1
#
_entry.id   AF-A0A915PH08-F1
#
_cell.length_a   1.000
_cell.length_b   1.000
_cell.length_c   1.000
_cell.angle_alpha   90.00
_cell.angle_beta   90.00
_cell.angle_gamma   90.00
#
_symmetry.space_group_name_H-M   'P 1'
#
loop_
_entity.id
_entity.type
_entity.pdbx_description
1 polymer ?
#
loop_
_entity_poly.entity_id
_entity_poly.type
_entity_poly.pdbx_seq_one_letter_code
_entity_poly.pdbx_strand_id
1 'polypeptide(L)'
;MIDEFDGSNRKVNEFTDRLHELRVALSELREICIFISQCEKLSNELEGERRSHADELRQINQDINHLEDTFKSLKNGNDAKKDSIAQKYREIERDLDRTNEILCESGITETDLLTNDILFPSQFDEMIDSNATNHLALTTPLVLNQLSHLSFLEMLNRHRNHILEASDRIMMSTSGTVTATATATASVTSIIPAIGGEPTKMKVQQILSRDQIRLRTAMFHSGKGEGEKLSN
;
A
#
# COMPACT_ATOMS: atom_id res chain seq x y z
N MET A 1 -54.20 -23.53 65.24
CA MET A 1 -54.63 -22.40 64.41
C MET A 1 -53.56 -21.31 64.29
N ILE A 2 -52.77 -21.01 65.34
CA ILE A 2 -51.67 -20.01 65.26
C ILE A 2 -50.45 -20.54 64.48
N ASP A 3 -50.07 -21.81 64.65
CA ASP A 3 -48.92 -22.41 63.93
C ASP A 3 -49.09 -22.52 62.40
N GLU A 4 -50.33 -22.59 61.93
CA GLU A 4 -50.66 -22.77 60.51
C GLU A 4 -50.55 -21.45 59.72
N PHE A 5 -50.78 -20.33 60.40
CA PHE A 5 -50.61 -18.98 59.86
C PHE A 5 -49.13 -18.62 59.72
N ASP A 6 -48.30 -19.01 60.68
CA ASP A 6 -46.86 -18.75 60.67
C ASP A 6 -46.12 -19.57 59.59
N GLY A 7 -46.50 -20.85 59.44
CA GLY A 7 -46.00 -21.69 58.35
C GLY A 7 -46.38 -21.19 56.95
N SER A 8 -47.55 -20.55 56.82
CA SER A 8 -48.00 -19.93 55.56
C SER A 8 -47.21 -18.67 55.23
N ASN A 9 -46.98 -17.79 56.22
CA ASN A 9 -46.15 -16.60 56.03
C ASN A 9 -44.70 -16.92 55.68
N ARG A 10 -44.11 -17.97 56.28
CA ARG A 10 -42.76 -18.42 55.93
C ARG A 10 -42.65 -18.83 54.46
N LYS A 11 -43.62 -19.59 53.96
CA LYS A 11 -43.66 -19.99 52.54
C LYS A 11 -43.82 -18.78 51.61
N VAL A 12 -44.66 -17.81 51.98
CA VAL A 12 -44.83 -16.57 51.20
C VAL A 12 -43.52 -15.79 51.10
N ASN A 13 -42.76 -15.72 52.19
CA ASN A 13 -41.44 -15.08 52.18
C ASN A 13 -40.45 -15.83 51.28
N GLU A 14 -40.38 -17.16 51.38
CA GLU A 14 -39.53 -17.99 50.51
C GLU A 14 -39.86 -17.82 49.01
N PHE A 15 -41.16 -17.78 48.67
CA PHE A 15 -41.59 -17.48 47.29
C PHE A 15 -41.21 -16.07 46.85
N THR A 16 -41.28 -15.10 47.76
CA THR A 16 -40.93 -13.71 47.47
C THR A 16 -39.44 -13.56 47.19
N ASP A 17 -38.60 -14.20 47.99
CA ASP A 17 -37.15 -14.23 47.81
C ASP A 17 -36.79 -14.92 46.49
N ARG A 18 -37.41 -16.07 46.21
CA ARG A 18 -37.16 -16.79 44.95
C ARG A 18 -37.61 -16.00 43.72
N LEU A 19 -38.72 -15.27 43.82
CA LEU A 19 -39.18 -14.37 42.76
C LEU A 19 -38.22 -13.20 42.55
N HIS A 20 -37.64 -12.67 43.62
CA HIS A 20 -36.62 -11.62 43.53
C HIS A 20 -35.35 -12.13 42.85
N GLU A 21 -34.82 -13.29 43.27
CA GLU A 21 -33.68 -13.93 42.61
C GLU A 21 -33.93 -14.15 41.11
N LEU A 22 -35.11 -14.64 40.75
CA LEU A 22 -35.47 -14.86 39.35
C LEU A 22 -35.53 -13.56 38.55
N ARG A 23 -35.99 -12.46 39.15
CA ARG A 23 -36.00 -11.14 38.51
C ARG A 23 -34.60 -10.60 38.27
N VAL A 24 -33.69 -10.80 39.22
CA VAL A 24 -32.27 -10.42 39.09
C VAL A 24 -31.63 -11.22 37.95
N ALA A 25 -31.76 -12.56 37.98
CA ALA A 25 -31.21 -13.42 36.92
C ALA A 25 -31.78 -13.08 35.52
N LEU A 26 -33.06 -12.74 35.44
CA LEU A 26 -33.69 -12.32 34.19
C LEU A 26 -33.15 -10.97 33.70
N SER A 27 -32.87 -10.04 34.61
CA SER A 27 -32.24 -8.76 34.27
C SER A 27 -30.82 -8.97 33.73
N GLU A 28 -30.01 -9.80 34.40
CA GLU A 28 -28.65 -10.14 33.97
C GLU A 28 -28.65 -10.82 32.59
N LEU A 29 -29.58 -11.76 32.36
CA LEU A 29 -29.74 -12.40 31.06
C LEU A 29 -30.04 -11.39 29.95
N ARG A 30 -30.88 -10.37 30.22
CA ARG A 30 -31.17 -9.31 29.24
C ARG A 30 -29.92 -8.51 28.88
N GLU A 31 -29.11 -8.14 29.87
CA GLU A 31 -27.86 -7.42 29.63
C GLU A 31 -26.87 -8.27 28.81
N ILE A 32 -26.77 -9.57 29.11
CA ILE A 32 -25.95 -10.51 28.33
C ILE A 32 -26.44 -10.58 26.88
N CYS A 33 -27.75 -10.67 26.64
CA CYS A 33 -28.30 -10.68 25.28
C CYS A 33 -27.95 -9.39 24.52
N ILE A 34 -28.06 -8.23 25.17
CA ILE A 34 -27.69 -6.94 24.56
C ILE A 34 -26.20 -6.94 24.19
N PHE A 35 -25.33 -7.40 25.09
CA PHE A 35 -23.89 -7.49 24.85
C PHE A 35 -23.56 -8.42 23.67
N ILE A 36 -24.20 -9.60 23.59
CA ILE A 36 -24.02 -10.53 22.47
C ILE A 36 -24.41 -9.85 21.15
N SER A 37 -25.56 -9.18 21.10
CA SER A 37 -25.98 -8.46 19.89
C SER A 37 -24.99 -7.35 19.49
N GLN A 38 -24.37 -6.67 20.44
CA GLN A 38 -23.31 -5.69 20.17
C GLN A 38 -22.05 -6.35 19.60
N CYS A 39 -21.66 -7.52 20.13
CA CYS A 39 -20.52 -8.29 19.62
C CYS A 39 -20.77 -8.78 18.19
N GLU A 40 -21.97 -9.27 17.89
CA GLU A 40 -22.35 -9.69 16.54
C GLU A 40 -22.32 -8.52 15.56
N LYS A 41 -22.83 -7.35 15.96
CA LYS A 41 -22.75 -6.13 15.16
C LYS A 41 -21.30 -5.76 14.85
N LEU A 42 -20.44 -5.71 15.86
CA LEU A 42 -19.02 -5.38 15.68
C LEU A 42 -18.31 -6.42 14.80
N SER A 43 -18.61 -7.71 14.98
CA SER A 43 -18.07 -8.77 14.14
C SER A 43 -18.42 -8.58 12.66
N ASN A 44 -19.64 -8.15 12.37
CA ASN A 44 -20.09 -7.87 11.00
C ASN A 44 -19.41 -6.63 10.41
N GLU A 45 -19.21 -5.59 11.21
CA GLU A 45 -18.48 -4.38 10.80
C GLU A 45 -17.01 -4.72 10.45
N LEU A 46 -16.33 -5.47 11.32
CA LEU A 46 -14.95 -5.92 11.08
C LEU A 46 -14.82 -6.83 9.85
N GLU A 47 -15.78 -7.72 9.61
CA GLU A 47 -15.79 -8.56 8.40
C GLU A 47 -16.04 -7.71 7.14
N GLY A 48 -16.82 -6.64 7.26
CA GLY A 48 -17.00 -5.63 6.21
C GLY A 48 -15.70 -4.91 5.88
N GLU A 49 -14.99 -4.40 6.88
CA GLU A 49 -13.69 -3.75 6.72
C GLU A 49 -12.65 -4.69 6.13
N ARG A 50 -12.59 -5.93 6.63
CA ARG A 50 -11.68 -6.98 6.10
C ARG A 50 -11.91 -7.23 4.61
N ARG A 51 -13.17 -7.25 4.17
CA ARG A 51 -13.52 -7.41 2.76
C ARG A 51 -13.14 -6.18 1.93
N SER A 52 -13.44 -4.98 2.41
CA SER A 52 -13.04 -3.72 1.75
C SER A 52 -11.53 -3.66 1.53
N HIS A 53 -10.74 -3.94 2.57
CA HIS A 53 -9.28 -3.95 2.45
C HIS A 53 -8.77 -5.01 1.47
N ALA A 54 -9.42 -6.18 1.40
CA ALA A 54 -9.04 -7.22 0.43
C ALA A 54 -9.31 -6.77 -1.01
N ASP A 55 -10.41 -6.07 -1.26
CA ASP A 55 -10.75 -5.52 -2.57
C ASP A 55 -9.80 -4.36 -2.95
N GLU A 56 -9.45 -3.49 -2.01
CA GLU A 56 -8.46 -2.43 -2.20
C GLU A 56 -7.08 -3.00 -2.54
N LEU A 57 -6.63 -4.03 -1.83
CA LEU A 57 -5.36 -4.71 -2.13
C LEU A 57 -5.38 -5.36 -3.51
N ARG A 58 -6.52 -5.92 -3.93
CA ARG A 58 -6.67 -6.46 -5.28
C ARG A 58 -6.56 -5.36 -6.34
N GLN A 59 -7.17 -4.21 -6.11
CA GLN A 59 -7.08 -3.06 -7.01
C GLN A 59 -5.64 -2.55 -7.10
N ILE A 60 -4.96 -2.34 -5.96
CA ILE A 60 -3.55 -1.90 -5.93
C ILE A 60 -2.66 -2.86 -6.73
N ASN A 61 -2.87 -4.18 -6.58
CA ASN A 61 -2.10 -5.16 -7.34
C ASN A 61 -2.38 -5.08 -8.84
N GLN A 62 -3.63 -4.79 -9.25
CA GLN A 62 -3.94 -4.56 -10.67
C GLN A 62 -3.25 -3.31 -11.21
N ASP A 63 -3.28 -2.22 -10.44
CA ASP A 63 -2.63 -0.96 -10.80
C ASP A 63 -1.11 -1.13 -10.92
N ILE A 64 -0.47 -1.86 -9.99
CA ILE A 64 0.96 -2.19 -10.07
C ILE A 64 1.27 -2.93 -11.37
N ASN A 65 0.52 -3.97 -11.71
CA ASN A 65 0.75 -4.73 -12.95
C ASN A 65 0.59 -3.83 -14.19
N HIS A 66 -0.44 -2.97 -14.21
CA HIS A 66 -0.65 -2.03 -15.31
C HIS A 66 0.52 -1.03 -15.45
N LEU A 67 1.03 -0.50 -14.33
CA LEU A 67 2.17 0.41 -14.34
C LEU A 67 3.46 -0.28 -14.80
N GLU A 68 3.68 -1.53 -14.39
CA GLU A 68 4.82 -2.33 -14.86
C GLU A 68 4.79 -2.52 -16.39
N ASP A 69 3.62 -2.82 -16.95
CA ASP A 69 3.46 -3.00 -18.40
C ASP A 69 3.61 -1.68 -19.15
N THR A 70 3.10 -0.58 -18.59
CA THR A 70 3.31 0.77 -19.13
C THR A 70 4.80 1.13 -19.16
N PHE A 71 5.53 0.82 -18.09
CA PHE A 71 6.97 1.09 -18.00
C PHE A 71 7.77 0.25 -18.99
N LYS A 72 7.45 -1.04 -19.15
CA LYS A 72 8.06 -1.90 -20.17
C LYS A 72 7.81 -1.36 -21.57
N SER A 73 6.57 -0.95 -21.88
CA SER A 73 6.23 -0.36 -23.18
C SER A 73 7.01 0.91 -23.45
N LEU A 74 7.09 1.81 -22.46
CA LEU A 74 7.85 3.06 -22.59
C LEU A 74 9.35 2.79 -22.77
N LYS A 75 9.92 1.87 -21.99
CA LYS A 75 11.32 1.45 -22.13
C LYS A 75 11.60 0.91 -23.52
N ASN A 76 10.79 -0.04 -23.99
CA ASN A 76 10.94 -0.62 -25.33
C ASN A 76 10.82 0.45 -26.43
N GLY A 77 9.87 1.39 -26.28
CA GLY A 77 9.71 2.51 -27.19
C GLY A 77 10.91 3.47 -27.18
N ASN A 78 11.54 3.68 -26.03
CA ASN A 78 12.75 4.47 -25.90
C ASN A 78 13.96 3.77 -26.52
N ASP A 79 14.15 2.49 -26.23
CA ASP A 79 15.23 1.68 -26.78
C ASP A 79 15.14 1.64 -28.31
N ALA A 80 13.94 1.43 -28.87
CA ALA A 80 13.71 1.50 -30.31
C ALA A 80 14.04 2.88 -30.92
N LYS A 81 13.75 3.97 -30.21
CA LYS A 81 14.14 5.32 -30.65
C LYS A 81 15.65 5.51 -30.61
N LYS A 82 16.34 5.06 -29.56
CA LYS A 82 17.80 5.11 -29.47
C LYS A 82 18.45 4.33 -30.60
N ASP A 83 17.96 3.13 -30.89
CA ASP A 83 18.43 2.32 -32.00
C ASP A 83 18.21 3.01 -33.36
N SER A 84 17.03 3.61 -33.55
CA SER A 84 16.72 4.38 -34.77
C SER A 84 17.63 5.60 -34.93
N ILE A 85 17.93 6.31 -33.84
CA ILE A 85 18.85 7.46 -33.85
C ILE A 85 20.25 6.99 -34.21
N ALA A 86 20.77 5.96 -33.52
CA ALA A 86 22.09 5.41 -33.79
C ALA A 86 22.23 4.91 -35.25
N GLN A 87 21.17 4.32 -35.81
CA GLN A 87 21.13 3.93 -37.21
C GLN A 87 21.22 5.14 -38.15
N LYS A 88 20.55 6.26 -37.83
CA LYS A 88 20.62 7.50 -38.62
C LYS A 88 21.99 8.16 -38.55
N TYR A 89 22.65 8.14 -37.38
CA TYR A 89 24.04 8.60 -37.27
C TYR A 89 24.99 7.80 -38.17
N ARG A 90 24.89 6.46 -38.18
CA ARG A 90 25.69 5.61 -39.08
C ARG A 90 25.38 5.84 -40.56
N GLU A 91 24.16 6.25 -40.90
CA GLU A 91 23.80 6.58 -42.27
C GLU A 91 24.46 7.89 -42.70
N ILE A 92 24.37 8.92 -41.86
CA ILE A 92 25.01 10.22 -42.09
C ILE A 92 26.53 10.09 -42.21
N GLU A 93 27.17 9.30 -41.35
CA GLU A 93 28.62 9.06 -41.39
C GLU A 93 29.06 8.44 -42.73
N ARG A 94 28.31 7.45 -43.24
CA ARG A 94 28.57 6.86 -44.56
C ARG A 94 28.36 7.85 -45.71
N ASP A 95 27.32 8.67 -45.63
CA ASP A 95 27.03 9.67 -46.67
C ASP A 95 28.06 10.81 -46.66
N LEU A 96 28.58 11.17 -45.49
CA LEU A 96 29.69 12.08 -45.28
C LEU A 96 30.95 11.54 -45.96
N ASP A 97 31.37 10.31 -45.65
CA ASP A 97 32.54 9.67 -46.24
C ASP A 97 32.44 9.62 -47.76
N ARG A 98 31.28 9.22 -48.29
CA ARG A 98 31.01 9.18 -49.73
C ARG A 98 31.10 10.55 -50.39
N THR A 99 30.60 11.59 -49.72
CA THR A 99 30.64 12.96 -50.24
C THR A 99 32.08 13.48 -50.25
N ASN A 100 32.86 13.21 -49.20
CA ASN A 100 34.27 13.56 -49.13
C ASN A 100 35.09 12.86 -50.23
N GLU A 101 34.79 11.59 -50.54
CA GLU A 101 35.42 10.88 -51.67
C GLU A 101 35.16 11.61 -53.01
N ILE A 102 33.92 12.02 -53.27
CA ILE A 102 33.55 12.79 -54.49
C ILE A 102 34.24 14.17 -54.52
N LEU A 103 34.34 14.85 -53.37
CA LEU A 103 35.02 16.16 -53.28
C LEU A 103 36.50 16.03 -53.61
N CYS A 104 37.18 15.01 -53.07
CA CYS A 104 38.56 14.68 -53.40
C CYS A 104 38.73 14.40 -54.90
N GLU A 105 37.87 13.59 -55.50
CA GLU A 105 37.87 13.32 -56.95
C GLU A 105 37.68 14.60 -57.79
N SER A 106 36.97 15.59 -57.25
CA SER A 106 36.71 16.88 -57.90
C SER A 106 37.83 17.91 -57.71
N GLY A 107 38.90 17.57 -56.98
CA GLY A 107 40.07 18.43 -56.75
C GLY A 107 39.97 19.35 -55.53
N ILE A 108 39.04 19.09 -54.61
CA ILE A 108 39.00 19.76 -53.29
C ILE A 108 40.14 19.24 -52.42
N THR A 109 40.79 20.12 -51.67
CA THR A 109 41.91 19.76 -50.79
C THR A 109 41.42 19.14 -49.48
N GLU A 110 42.24 18.28 -48.88
CA GLU A 110 41.89 17.53 -47.66
C GLU A 110 41.53 18.43 -46.47
N THR A 111 42.04 19.67 -46.44
CA THR A 111 41.72 20.67 -45.40
C THR A 111 40.32 21.25 -45.50
N ASP A 112 39.67 21.11 -46.66
CA ASP A 112 38.33 21.66 -46.94
C ASP A 112 37.24 20.57 -46.91
N LEU A 113 37.58 19.34 -46.52
CA LEU A 113 36.62 18.24 -46.42
C LEU A 113 35.65 18.44 -45.25
N LEU A 114 34.47 17.83 -45.40
CA LEU A 114 33.44 17.86 -44.38
C LEU A 114 33.89 17.00 -43.19
N THR A 115 33.84 17.55 -41.98
CA THR A 115 34.15 16.84 -40.74
C THR A 115 32.90 16.59 -39.90
N ASN A 116 32.96 15.59 -39.02
CA ASN A 116 31.89 15.28 -38.08
C ASN A 116 31.52 16.48 -37.20
N ASP A 117 32.48 17.36 -36.88
CA ASP A 117 32.23 18.56 -36.07
C ASP A 117 31.32 19.58 -36.75
N ILE A 118 31.26 19.58 -38.09
CA ILE A 118 30.40 20.47 -38.88
C ILE A 118 28.96 19.93 -38.91
N LEU A 119 28.79 18.61 -38.87
CA LEU A 119 27.48 17.94 -38.98
C LEU A 119 26.83 17.64 -37.63
N PHE A 120 27.64 17.45 -36.58
CA PHE A 120 27.18 17.08 -35.25
C PHE A 120 27.61 18.12 -34.22
N PRO A 121 26.86 19.23 -34.08
CA PRO A 121 27.17 20.20 -33.04
C PRO A 121 27.01 19.55 -31.66
N SER A 122 27.97 19.81 -30.76
CA SER A 122 28.12 19.23 -29.42
C SER A 122 26.88 19.25 -28.51
N GLN A 123 25.91 20.10 -28.83
CA GLN A 123 24.60 20.24 -28.19
C GLN A 123 23.65 19.05 -28.42
N PHE A 124 23.95 18.12 -29.33
CA PHE A 124 23.14 16.90 -29.54
C PHE A 124 23.30 15.86 -28.43
N ASP A 125 24.49 15.76 -27.83
CA ASP A 125 24.80 14.78 -26.79
C ASP A 125 24.00 15.08 -25.50
N GLU A 126 23.88 16.37 -25.18
CA GLU A 126 23.16 16.88 -24.00
C GLU A 126 21.63 16.66 -24.10
N MET A 127 21.08 16.64 -25.32
CA MET A 127 19.64 16.49 -25.55
C MET A 127 19.15 15.04 -25.38
N ILE A 128 20.02 14.05 -25.59
CA ILE A 128 19.69 12.63 -25.46
C ILE A 128 19.62 12.22 -23.97
N ASP A 129 20.53 12.74 -23.13
CA ASP A 129 20.53 12.46 -21.69
C ASP A 129 19.46 13.25 -20.93
N SER A 130 19.19 14.48 -21.35
CA SER A 130 18.17 15.34 -20.71
C SER A 130 16.75 14.77 -20.79
N ASN A 131 16.46 13.94 -21.79
CA ASN A 131 15.11 13.41 -22.00
C ASN A 131 14.75 12.29 -21.00
N ALA A 132 15.74 11.56 -20.48
CA ALA A 132 15.53 10.55 -19.43
C ALA A 132 15.06 11.20 -18.11
N THR A 133 15.60 12.39 -17.80
CA THR A 133 15.27 13.15 -16.59
C THR A 133 13.94 13.90 -16.74
N ASN A 134 13.63 14.39 -17.94
CA ASN A 134 12.40 15.15 -18.22
C ASN A 134 11.15 14.26 -18.30
N HIS A 135 11.25 12.99 -18.70
CA HIS A 135 10.09 12.08 -18.67
C HIS A 135 9.61 11.77 -17.24
N LEU A 136 10.49 11.77 -16.24
CA LEU A 136 10.09 11.65 -14.83
C LEU A 136 9.35 12.91 -14.34
N ALA A 137 9.71 14.09 -14.86
CA ALA A 137 9.11 15.38 -14.53
C ALA A 137 7.80 15.68 -15.29
N LEU A 138 7.61 15.15 -16.51
CA LEU A 138 6.38 15.28 -17.31
C LEU A 138 5.32 14.23 -16.95
N THR A 139 5.74 13.06 -16.48
CA THR A 139 4.80 12.04 -15.98
C THR A 139 4.29 12.38 -14.59
N THR A 140 5.03 13.15 -13.77
CA THR A 140 4.57 13.54 -12.43
C THR A 140 3.23 14.29 -12.45
N PRO A 141 3.02 15.35 -13.24
CA PRO A 141 1.74 16.05 -13.27
C PRO A 141 0.63 15.27 -14.00
N LEU A 142 0.97 14.45 -15.00
CA LEU A 142 -0.04 13.62 -15.70
C LEU A 142 -0.52 12.46 -14.80
N VAL A 143 0.39 11.84 -14.05
CA VAL A 143 0.10 10.84 -13.03
C VAL A 143 -0.62 11.48 -11.84
N LEU A 144 -0.20 12.66 -11.35
CA LEU A 144 -0.92 13.37 -10.28
C LEU A 144 -2.36 13.73 -10.67
N ASN A 145 -2.58 14.13 -11.92
CA ASN A 145 -3.90 14.45 -12.43
C ASN A 145 -4.80 13.20 -12.54
N GLN A 146 -4.25 12.03 -12.89
CA GLN A 146 -4.99 10.76 -12.87
C GLN A 146 -5.19 10.20 -11.46
N LEU A 147 -4.24 10.43 -10.55
CA LEU A 147 -4.33 10.07 -9.12
C LEU A 147 -5.40 10.89 -8.39
N SER A 148 -5.75 12.09 -8.87
CA SER A 148 -6.80 12.93 -8.28
C SER A 148 -8.19 12.26 -8.29
N HIS A 149 -8.40 11.27 -9.16
CA HIS A 149 -9.64 10.50 -9.25
C HIS A 149 -9.62 9.19 -8.43
N LEU A 150 -8.50 8.83 -7.81
CA LEU A 150 -8.43 7.64 -6.98
C LEU A 150 -9.07 7.94 -5.62
N SER A 151 -10.26 7.39 -5.43
CA SER A 151 -10.99 7.31 -4.15
C SER A 151 -10.10 6.87 -2.98
N PHE A 152 -9.04 6.11 -3.26
CA PHE A 152 -8.03 5.70 -2.30
C PHE A 152 -7.23 6.86 -1.69
N LEU A 153 -6.79 7.84 -2.50
CA LEU A 153 -6.08 9.01 -1.96
C LEU A 153 -7.00 9.92 -1.17
N GLU A 154 -8.26 10.07 -1.63
CA GLU A 154 -9.28 10.80 -0.88
C GLU A 154 -9.63 10.10 0.45
N MET A 155 -9.68 8.76 0.44
CA MET A 155 -9.88 7.93 1.62
C MET A 155 -8.71 8.01 2.60
N LEU A 156 -7.46 7.93 2.13
CA LEU A 156 -6.27 8.14 2.96
C LEU A 156 -6.25 9.54 3.57
N ASN A 157 -6.68 10.56 2.82
CA ASN A 157 -6.75 11.92 3.30
C ASN A 157 -7.87 12.11 4.34
N ARG A 158 -9.05 11.48 4.15
CA ARG A 158 -10.11 11.41 5.18
C ARG A 158 -9.64 10.67 6.42
N HIS A 159 -8.93 9.56 6.28
CA HIS A 159 -8.42 8.79 7.40
C HIS A 159 -7.39 9.60 8.20
N ARG A 160 -6.49 10.31 7.51
CA ARG A 160 -5.53 11.24 8.14
C ARG A 160 -6.25 12.33 8.95
N ASN A 161 -7.28 12.93 8.39
CA ASN A 161 -8.05 13.99 9.07
C ASN A 161 -8.82 13.43 10.26
N HIS A 162 -9.40 12.23 10.16
CA HIS A 162 -10.05 11.55 11.29
C HIS A 162 -9.09 11.27 12.45
N ILE A 163 -7.85 10.83 12.16
CA ILE A 163 -6.83 10.58 13.19
C ILE A 163 -6.42 11.89 13.89
N LEU A 164 -6.29 12.98 13.15
CA LEU A 164 -5.97 14.29 13.70
C LEU A 164 -7.11 14.81 14.59
N GLU A 165 -8.36 14.72 14.14
CA GLU A 165 -9.53 15.11 14.94
C GLU A 165 -9.76 14.20 16.16
N ALA A 166 -9.39 12.92 16.09
CA ALA A 166 -9.42 12.01 17.23
C ALA A 166 -8.34 12.40 18.26
N SER A 167 -7.15 12.82 17.78
CA SER A 167 -6.07 13.29 18.65
C SER A 167 -6.42 14.59 19.37
N ASP A 168 -7.07 15.53 18.70
CA ASP A 168 -7.53 16.79 19.32
C ASP A 168 -8.62 16.55 20.39
N ARG A 169 -9.51 15.57 20.17
CA ARG A 169 -10.51 15.16 21.17
C ARG A 169 -9.89 14.50 22.40
N ILE A 170 -8.78 13.78 22.24
CA ILE A 170 -8.05 13.16 23.35
C ILE A 170 -7.32 14.23 24.17
N MET A 171 -6.72 15.26 23.55
CA MET A 171 -6.08 16.36 24.31
C MET A 171 -7.06 17.22 25.09
N MET A 172 -8.27 17.45 24.57
CA MET A 172 -9.30 18.25 25.25
C MET A 172 -10.01 17.51 26.39
N SER A 173 -9.91 16.18 26.46
CA SER A 173 -10.50 15.37 27.53
C SER A 173 -9.54 15.09 28.70
N THR A 174 -8.23 15.34 28.54
CA THR A 174 -7.22 15.16 29.59
C THR A 174 -6.94 16.39 30.47
N SER A 175 -7.64 17.51 30.27
CA SER A 175 -7.44 18.74 31.06
C SER A 175 -8.56 19.03 32.07
N GLY A 176 -9.31 18.01 32.51
CA GLY A 176 -10.39 18.18 33.48
C GLY A 176 -10.45 17.05 34.50
N THR A 177 -10.21 17.40 35.76
CA THR A 177 -10.52 16.68 37.01
C THR A 177 -9.52 15.63 37.52
N VAL A 178 -8.82 16.05 38.58
CA VAL A 178 -8.02 15.27 39.53
C VAL A 178 -8.96 14.48 40.46
N THR A 179 -8.41 13.42 41.07
CA THR A 179 -8.82 12.61 42.23
C THR A 179 -9.62 11.34 41.97
N ALA A 180 -8.94 10.18 41.98
CA ALA A 180 -9.04 9.19 43.07
C ALA A 180 -8.20 7.92 42.75
N THR A 181 -7.38 7.57 43.73
CA THR A 181 -6.69 6.30 43.98
C THR A 181 -7.47 5.02 43.62
N ALA A 182 -6.81 4.08 42.93
CA ALA A 182 -6.78 2.67 43.31
C ALA A 182 -5.70 1.89 42.54
N THR A 183 -4.85 1.24 43.31
CA THR A 183 -3.82 0.27 42.96
C THR A 183 -4.45 -1.04 42.49
N ALA A 184 -4.02 -1.60 41.35
CA ALA A 184 -4.10 -3.06 41.11
C ALA A 184 -3.08 -3.50 40.04
N THR A 185 -2.15 -4.33 40.50
CA THR A 185 -1.11 -5.06 39.79
C THR A 185 -1.64 -6.33 39.11
N ALA A 186 -0.99 -6.70 37.99
CA ALA A 186 -0.90 -8.05 37.39
C ALA A 186 -2.19 -8.62 36.77
N SER A 187 -2.20 -9.53 35.80
CA SER A 187 -1.17 -10.37 35.19
C SER A 187 -1.69 -10.81 33.81
N VAL A 188 -0.76 -11.01 32.88
CA VAL A 188 -0.99 -11.71 31.61
C VAL A 188 -1.29 -13.17 31.92
N THR A 189 -2.47 -13.69 31.56
CA THR A 189 -2.65 -15.15 31.42
C THR A 189 -3.64 -15.45 30.29
N SER A 190 -3.10 -16.21 29.34
CA SER A 190 -3.76 -16.87 28.21
C SER A 190 -4.96 -17.69 28.63
N ILE A 191 -6.08 -17.56 27.91
CA ILE A 191 -7.15 -18.57 27.89
C ILE A 191 -7.61 -18.76 26.44
N ILE A 192 -7.18 -19.89 25.87
CA ILE A 192 -7.83 -20.57 24.73
C ILE A 192 -9.04 -21.33 25.30
N PRO A 193 -10.16 -21.38 24.56
CA PRO A 193 -10.72 -22.70 24.28
C PRO A 193 -11.02 -22.92 22.80
N ALA A 194 -10.71 -24.15 22.38
CA ALA A 194 -10.98 -24.70 21.08
C ALA A 194 -12.50 -24.91 20.87
N ILE A 195 -12.98 -24.59 19.67
CA ILE A 195 -14.19 -25.19 19.09
C ILE A 195 -13.82 -25.62 17.67
N GLY A 196 -13.92 -26.93 17.44
CA GLY A 196 -13.61 -27.57 16.17
C GLY A 196 -14.63 -27.26 15.08
N GLY A 197 -14.12 -27.14 13.86
CA GLY A 197 -14.85 -27.17 12.60
C GLY A 197 -13.88 -27.62 11.50
N GLU A 198 -14.31 -28.59 10.69
CA GLU A 198 -13.52 -29.26 9.64
C GLU A 198 -12.82 -28.30 8.64
N PRO A 199 -11.70 -28.75 8.02
CA PRO A 199 -10.97 -27.94 7.05
C PRO A 199 -11.63 -28.01 5.66
N THR A 200 -12.29 -26.93 5.25
CA THR A 200 -12.59 -26.70 3.83
C THR A 200 -11.28 -26.44 3.08
N LYS A 201 -10.93 -27.36 2.19
CA LYS A 201 -9.79 -27.23 1.26
C LYS A 201 -10.00 -26.02 0.34
N MET A 202 -9.48 -24.86 0.72
CA MET A 202 -9.26 -23.76 -0.21
C MET A 202 -7.82 -23.80 -0.72
N LYS A 203 -7.70 -23.76 -2.04
CA LYS A 203 -6.44 -23.71 -2.78
C LYS A 203 -5.68 -22.45 -2.34
N VAL A 204 -4.60 -22.64 -1.57
CA VAL A 204 -3.69 -21.56 -1.15
C VAL A 204 -3.07 -20.97 -2.41
N GLN A 205 -3.58 -19.82 -2.84
CA GLN A 205 -2.86 -18.94 -3.74
C GLN A 205 -1.77 -18.32 -2.88
N GLN A 206 -0.50 -18.61 -3.21
CA GLN A 206 0.68 -18.22 -2.45
C GLN A 206 0.65 -16.72 -2.11
N ILE A 207 0.28 -16.40 -0.88
CA ILE A 207 0.63 -15.13 -0.25
C ILE A 207 2.14 -15.21 -0.06
N LEU A 208 2.88 -14.41 -0.83
CA LEU A 208 4.33 -14.29 -0.68
C LEU A 208 4.63 -13.92 0.78
N SER A 209 5.34 -14.83 1.48
CA SER A 209 5.81 -14.59 2.84
C SER A 209 6.60 -13.28 2.89
N ARG A 210 6.57 -12.61 4.04
CA ARG A 210 7.30 -11.37 4.34
C ARG A 210 8.80 -11.47 3.99
N ASP A 211 9.35 -12.69 4.00
CA ASP A 211 10.73 -13.01 3.60
C ASP A 211 10.96 -12.97 2.09
N GLN A 212 9.95 -13.29 1.27
CA GLN A 212 10.03 -13.21 -0.19
C GLN A 212 9.99 -11.76 -0.69
N ILE A 213 9.27 -10.88 0.01
CA ILE A 213 9.29 -9.43 -0.26
C ILE A 213 10.68 -8.87 0.05
N ARG A 214 11.29 -9.29 1.17
CA ARG A 214 12.66 -8.87 1.52
C ARG A 214 13.72 -9.38 0.53
N LEU A 215 13.61 -10.62 0.05
CA LEU A 215 14.52 -11.13 -0.99
C LEU A 215 14.41 -10.37 -2.31
N ARG A 216 13.20 -9.96 -2.72
CA ARG A 216 13.02 -9.13 -3.93
C ARG A 216 13.60 -7.73 -3.78
N THR A 217 13.47 -7.11 -2.61
CA THR A 217 14.09 -5.80 -2.34
C THR A 217 15.63 -5.89 -2.29
N ALA A 218 16.18 -6.98 -1.75
CA ALA A 218 17.63 -7.22 -1.71
C ALA A 218 18.22 -7.48 -3.11
N MET A 219 17.53 -8.23 -3.96
CA MET A 219 17.93 -8.45 -5.36
C MET A 219 17.94 -7.16 -6.19
N PHE A 220 17.08 -6.18 -5.86
CA PHE A 220 17.05 -4.88 -6.54
C PHE A 220 18.22 -3.96 -6.15
N HIS A 221 18.83 -4.18 -4.97
CA HIS A 221 19.97 -3.37 -4.49
C HIS A 221 21.34 -4.00 -4.80
N SER A 222 21.40 -5.31 -5.06
CA SER A 222 22.66 -5.99 -5.40
C SER A 222 23.08 -5.86 -6.87
N GLY A 223 22.25 -5.26 -7.73
CA GLY A 223 22.55 -5.05 -9.16
C GLY A 223 23.29 -3.75 -9.50
N LYS A 224 23.63 -2.92 -8.51
CA LYS A 224 24.41 -1.68 -8.67
C LYS A 224 25.68 -1.77 -7.84
N GLY A 225 26.75 -2.34 -8.39
CA GLY A 225 28.06 -2.15 -7.78
C GLY A 225 29.11 -3.22 -8.02
N GLU A 226 29.32 -3.68 -9.26
CA GLU A 226 30.62 -4.25 -9.62
C GLU A 226 30.95 -3.85 -11.06
N GLY A 227 31.84 -2.87 -11.20
CA GLY A 227 32.25 -2.35 -12.50
C GLY A 227 33.17 -1.14 -12.43
N GLU A 228 34.04 -1.05 -11.42
CA GLU A 228 35.12 -0.06 -11.46
C GLU A 228 36.33 -0.53 -10.63
N LYS A 229 37.41 -0.87 -11.35
CA LYS A 229 38.84 -0.78 -11.01
C LYS A 229 39.60 -2.02 -11.51
N LEU A 230 40.40 -1.83 -12.57
CA LEU A 230 41.88 -1.98 -12.55
C LEU A 230 42.40 -2.06 -13.99
N SER A 231 43.03 -0.98 -14.46
CA SER A 231 44.20 -1.03 -15.36
C SER A 231 44.93 0.31 -15.30
N ASN A 232 45.99 0.33 -14.51
CA ASN A 232 47.23 1.05 -14.80
C ASN A 232 48.34 0.00 -14.74
#